data_AF-A0A382PWL5-F1
#
_entry.id   AF-A0A382PWL5-F1
#
_cell.length_a   1.000
_cell.length_b   1.000
_cell.length_c   1.000
_cell.angle_alpha   90.00
_cell.angle_beta   90.00
_cell.angle_gamma   90.00
#
_symmetry.space_group_name_H-M   'P 1'
#
loop_
_entity.id
_entity.type
_entity.pdbx_description
1 polymer ?
#
loop_
_entity_poly.entity_id
_entity_poly.type
_entity_poly.pdbx_seq_one_letter_code
_entity_poly.pdbx_strand_id
1 'polypeptide(L)'
;MLKIVLSVLTVAVAAGLSAQVSTTEAVEVWCPSVLGVGIKTEVPFCDVEVQRDPSFGVLVILPPHRGDATLSFSLHNRHTYSEQEVRDGQAYAQYVASIAVATMEGQIVAKGVVLGEFRAVGDLFDRVGGGAGPDEIKAIAPMGSERVFVTIPEGLEEVAIVGQSLDVVRPQSHDTFESVGRPVAVVSNATVTYNPR
;
A
#
# COMPACT_ATOMS: atom_id res chain seq x y z
N MET A 1 -18.97 -26.11 -69.79
CA MET A 1 -18.89 -24.92 -68.92
C MET A 1 -18.95 -25.38 -67.48
N LEU A 2 -17.79 -25.47 -66.82
CA LEU A 2 -17.57 -26.09 -65.51
C LEU A 2 -17.63 -25.00 -64.43
N LYS A 3 -18.63 -25.04 -63.54
CA LYS A 3 -18.70 -24.15 -62.36
C LYS A 3 -18.14 -24.90 -61.16
N ILE A 4 -16.90 -24.59 -60.80
CA ILE A 4 -16.26 -25.02 -59.55
C ILE A 4 -16.84 -24.13 -58.45
N VAL A 5 -17.64 -24.71 -57.56
CA VAL A 5 -18.12 -24.04 -56.35
C VAL A 5 -17.08 -24.28 -55.26
N LEU A 6 -16.36 -23.22 -54.91
CA LEU A 6 -15.34 -23.22 -53.86
C LEU A 6 -16.04 -23.00 -52.52
N SER A 7 -16.28 -24.08 -51.76
CA SER A 7 -16.80 -23.99 -50.40
C SER A 7 -15.67 -23.57 -49.45
N VAL A 8 -15.72 -22.33 -48.96
CA VAL A 8 -14.82 -21.81 -47.93
C VAL A 8 -15.31 -22.34 -46.57
N LEU A 9 -14.53 -23.19 -45.93
CA LEU A 9 -14.78 -23.68 -44.58
C LEU A 9 -14.18 -22.68 -43.58
N THR A 10 -15.01 -21.78 -43.03
CA THR A 10 -14.61 -20.92 -41.92
C THR A 10 -14.55 -21.74 -40.62
N VAL A 11 -13.34 -22.03 -40.15
CA VAL A 11 -13.10 -22.58 -38.81
C VAL A 11 -13.26 -21.43 -37.81
N ALA A 12 -14.37 -21.43 -37.06
CA ALA A 12 -14.53 -20.56 -35.90
C ALA A 12 -13.66 -21.09 -34.77
N VAL A 13 -12.55 -20.41 -34.47
CA VAL A 13 -11.75 -20.66 -33.27
C VAL A 13 -12.57 -20.12 -32.09
N ALA A 14 -13.26 -21.03 -31.39
CA ALA A 14 -13.88 -20.71 -30.11
C ALA A 14 -12.76 -20.47 -29.09
N ALA A 15 -12.42 -19.21 -28.85
CA ALA A 15 -11.64 -18.81 -27.70
C ALA A 15 -12.46 -19.17 -26.44
N GLY A 16 -12.12 -20.29 -25.82
CA GLY A 16 -12.67 -20.66 -24.52
C GLY A 16 -12.25 -19.61 -23.50
N LEU A 17 -13.17 -18.70 -23.15
CA LEU A 17 -13.08 -17.94 -21.91
C LEU A 17 -13.22 -18.94 -20.76
N SER A 18 -12.10 -19.50 -20.33
CA SER A 18 -12.02 -20.14 -19.02
C SER A 18 -12.30 -19.04 -18.01
N ALA A 19 -13.44 -19.13 -17.31
CA ALA A 19 -13.66 -18.37 -16.09
C ALA A 19 -12.63 -18.86 -15.08
N GLN A 20 -11.45 -18.24 -15.06
CA GLN A 20 -10.45 -18.50 -14.04
C GLN A 20 -11.08 -18.08 -12.70
N VAL A 21 -11.17 -19.04 -11.79
CA VAL A 21 -11.68 -18.80 -10.44
C VAL A 21 -10.59 -18.04 -9.70
N SER A 22 -10.72 -16.71 -9.66
CA SER A 22 -9.86 -15.85 -8.86
C SER A 22 -10.34 -15.87 -7.40
N THR A 23 -9.41 -16.07 -6.47
CA THR A 23 -9.62 -15.96 -5.03
C THR A 23 -9.08 -14.63 -4.55
N THR A 24 -9.76 -13.98 -3.60
CA THR A 24 -9.26 -12.82 -2.87
C THR A 24 -9.18 -13.13 -1.39
N GLU A 25 -8.01 -12.92 -0.78
CA GLU A 25 -7.80 -13.10 0.66
C GLU A 25 -6.85 -12.08 1.26
N ALA A 26 -6.83 -11.98 2.59
CA ALA A 26 -5.83 -11.19 3.30
C ALA A 26 -4.46 -11.87 3.17
N VAL A 27 -3.41 -11.09 2.95
CA VAL A 27 -2.04 -11.60 2.89
C VAL A 27 -1.39 -11.58 4.25
N GLU A 28 -0.45 -12.50 4.46
CA GLU A 28 0.47 -12.40 5.59
C GLU A 28 1.42 -11.23 5.37
N VAL A 29 1.54 -10.37 6.38
CA VAL A 29 2.38 -9.19 6.36
C VAL A 29 3.34 -9.25 7.54
N TRP A 30 4.64 -9.26 7.26
CA TRP A 30 5.66 -9.06 8.28
C TRP A 30 6.02 -7.58 8.35
N CYS A 31 5.90 -7.05 9.57
CA CYS A 31 5.91 -5.63 9.83
C CYS A 31 7.12 -5.27 10.73
N PRO A 32 8.26 -4.84 10.16
CA PRO A 32 9.44 -4.53 10.97
C PRO A 32 9.18 -3.39 11.97
N SER A 33 8.30 -2.45 11.61
CA SER A 33 7.95 -1.29 12.41
C SER A 33 6.43 -1.21 12.57
N VAL A 34 5.91 -1.80 13.65
CA VAL A 34 4.47 -1.81 13.94
C VAL A 34 4.04 -0.45 14.50
N LEU A 35 3.15 0.24 13.78
CA LEU A 35 2.54 1.47 14.30
C LEU A 35 1.53 1.12 15.40
N GLY A 36 0.65 0.15 15.16
CA GLY A 36 -0.33 -0.35 16.11
C GLY A 36 -1.65 -0.75 15.44
N VAL A 37 -2.71 -0.86 16.21
CA VAL A 37 -4.06 -1.19 15.71
C VAL A 37 -4.95 0.04 15.77
N GLY A 38 -5.72 0.26 14.70
CA GLY A 38 -6.70 1.34 14.62
C GLY A 38 -7.83 1.16 15.62
N ILE A 39 -8.21 2.23 16.30
CA ILE A 39 -9.29 2.21 17.30
C ILE A 39 -10.65 2.08 16.62
N LYS A 40 -10.84 2.72 15.47
CA LYS A 40 -12.11 2.69 14.74
C LYS A 40 -12.17 1.51 13.76
N THR A 41 -11.07 1.25 13.06
CA THR A 41 -11.03 0.26 11.99
C THR A 41 -10.70 -1.14 12.48
N GLU A 42 -10.08 -1.27 13.66
CA GLU A 42 -9.61 -2.54 14.24
C GLU A 42 -8.59 -3.28 13.37
N VAL A 43 -7.93 -2.59 12.44
CA VAL A 43 -6.91 -3.19 11.56
C VAL A 43 -5.49 -2.82 12.00
N PRO A 44 -4.50 -3.69 11.76
CA PRO A 44 -3.11 -3.37 12.01
C PRO A 44 -2.56 -2.37 10.99
N PHE A 45 -1.71 -1.47 11.46
CA PHE A 45 -0.97 -0.48 10.68
C PHE A 45 0.53 -0.69 10.82
N CYS A 46 1.23 -0.63 9.69
CA CYS A 46 2.69 -0.75 9.61
C CYS A 46 3.31 0.56 9.14
N ASP A 47 4.31 1.05 9.88
CA ASP A 47 5.16 2.12 9.40
C ASP A 47 6.00 1.60 8.22
N VAL A 48 6.02 2.37 7.13
CA VAL A 48 6.88 2.12 5.97
C VAL A 48 8.07 3.05 6.07
N GLU A 49 9.24 2.47 6.29
CA GLU A 49 10.49 3.22 6.43
C GLU A 49 11.24 3.32 5.11
N VAL A 50 12.00 4.40 4.93
CA VAL A 50 12.95 4.49 3.82
C VAL A 50 13.97 3.37 3.98
N GLN A 51 14.05 2.49 2.97
CA GLN A 51 14.96 1.36 2.97
C GLN A 51 15.56 1.15 1.58
N ARG A 52 16.82 0.72 1.55
CA ARG A 52 17.53 0.33 0.31
C ARG A 52 17.51 -1.17 0.10
N ASP A 53 17.52 -1.92 1.19
CA ASP A 53 17.45 -3.38 1.19
C ASP A 53 15.99 -3.79 1.47
N PRO A 54 15.33 -4.47 0.51
CA PRO A 54 13.95 -4.93 0.65
C PRO A 54 13.67 -5.75 1.90
N SER A 55 14.66 -6.47 2.44
CA SER A 55 14.49 -7.32 3.62
C SER A 55 14.17 -6.55 4.91
N PHE A 56 14.44 -5.24 4.95
CA PHE A 56 14.04 -4.35 6.05
C PHE A 56 12.72 -3.61 5.78
N GLY A 57 12.08 -3.84 4.63
CA GLY A 57 10.77 -3.29 4.28
C GLY A 57 9.61 -4.05 4.92
N VAL A 58 8.39 -3.58 4.68
CA VAL A 58 7.18 -4.35 5.04
C VAL A 58 7.05 -5.50 4.06
N LEU A 59 7.27 -6.73 4.52
CA LEU A 59 7.25 -7.91 3.67
C LEU A 59 5.81 -8.43 3.54
N VAL A 60 5.44 -8.77 2.32
CA VAL A 60 4.14 -9.34 1.98
C VAL A 60 4.37 -10.73 1.41
N ILE A 61 3.87 -11.75 2.10
CA ILE A 61 3.98 -13.14 1.68
C ILE A 61 2.77 -13.50 0.82
N LEU A 62 3.04 -14.01 -0.39
CA LEU A 62 2.03 -14.31 -1.39
C LEU A 62 1.68 -15.79 -1.35
N PRO A 63 0.38 -16.14 -1.39
CA PRO A 63 -0.02 -17.53 -1.52
C PRO A 63 0.44 -18.09 -2.88
N PRO A 64 0.67 -19.41 -2.98
CA PRO A 64 0.98 -20.06 -4.24
C PRO A 64 -0.10 -19.80 -5.29
N HIS A 65 0.29 -19.22 -6.43
CA HIS A 65 -0.66 -18.76 -7.45
C HIS A 65 -0.15 -19.04 -8.88
N ARG A 66 -1.09 -19.21 -9.83
CA ARG A 66 -0.82 -19.39 -11.27
C ARG A 66 -1.02 -18.06 -11.99
N GLY A 67 -0.14 -17.77 -12.95
CA GLY A 67 -0.15 -16.49 -13.65
C GLY A 67 0.08 -15.31 -12.70
N ASP A 68 -0.30 -14.10 -13.09
CA ASP A 68 -0.11 -12.91 -12.27
C ASP A 68 -1.11 -12.85 -11.10
N ALA A 69 -0.67 -12.29 -9.98
CA ALA A 69 -1.52 -11.91 -8.86
C ALA A 69 -1.69 -10.38 -8.80
N THR A 70 -2.76 -9.92 -8.16
CA THR A 70 -2.97 -8.50 -7.83
C THR A 70 -2.88 -8.31 -6.33
N LEU A 71 -1.76 -7.79 -5.86
CA LEU A 71 -1.62 -7.29 -4.49
C LEU A 71 -2.32 -5.95 -4.38
N SER A 72 -3.08 -5.73 -3.31
CA SER A 72 -3.66 -4.43 -3.01
C SER A 72 -3.56 -4.11 -1.53
N PHE A 73 -3.35 -2.85 -1.19
CA PHE A 73 -3.24 -2.38 0.19
C PHE A 73 -3.63 -0.90 0.28
N SER A 74 -3.95 -0.45 1.49
CA SER A 74 -4.24 0.96 1.75
C SER A 74 -2.96 1.66 2.17
N LEU A 75 -2.62 2.74 1.48
CA LEU A 75 -1.48 3.61 1.74
C LEU A 75 -1.97 4.90 2.39
N HIS A 76 -1.31 5.32 3.46
CA HIS A 76 -1.70 6.47 4.28
C HIS A 76 -0.48 7.37 4.51
N ASN A 77 -0.74 8.67 4.64
CA ASN A 77 0.26 9.57 5.19
C ASN A 77 0.37 9.39 6.71
N ARG A 78 1.55 9.65 7.25
CA ARG A 78 1.85 9.55 8.68
C ARG A 78 1.80 10.93 9.32
N HIS A 79 0.80 11.20 10.14
CA HIS A 79 0.65 12.49 10.82
C HIS A 79 0.94 12.37 12.31
N THR A 80 1.69 13.32 12.86
CA THR A 80 1.86 13.50 14.31
C THR A 80 0.80 14.47 14.81
N TYR A 81 -0.22 13.95 15.47
CA TYR A 81 -1.33 14.71 16.00
C TYR A 81 -1.00 15.40 17.33
N SER A 82 -1.35 16.67 17.42
CA SER A 82 -1.36 17.45 18.66
C SER A 82 -2.69 18.22 18.77
N GLU A 83 -3.44 17.95 19.84
CA GLU A 83 -4.69 18.67 20.09
C GLU A 83 -4.45 20.16 20.35
N GLN A 84 -3.32 20.50 20.96
CA GLN A 84 -2.95 21.89 21.22
C GLN A 84 -2.67 22.65 19.92
N GLU A 85 -1.90 22.06 18.98
CA GLU A 85 -1.64 22.69 17.69
C GLU A 85 -2.92 22.89 16.87
N VAL A 86 -3.90 21.99 17.00
CA VAL A 86 -5.21 22.14 16.35
C VAL A 86 -5.96 23.32 16.94
N ARG A 87 -6.01 23.44 18.27
CA ARG A 87 -6.67 24.57 18.95
C ARG A 87 -6.01 25.90 18.62
N ASP A 88 -4.68 25.92 18.46
CA ASP A 88 -3.90 27.11 18.14
C ASP A 88 -3.89 27.44 16.64
N GLY A 89 -4.55 26.63 15.80
CA GLY A 89 -4.59 26.82 14.35
C GLY A 89 -3.23 26.63 13.65
N GLN A 90 -2.30 25.90 14.28
CA GLN A 90 -0.95 25.65 13.78
C GLN A 90 -0.75 24.23 13.24
N ALA A 91 -1.74 23.35 13.38
CA ALA A 91 -1.57 21.93 13.03
C ALA A 91 -1.56 21.62 11.53
N TYR A 92 -1.80 22.61 10.65
CA TYR A 92 -1.85 22.35 9.21
C TYR A 92 -0.57 21.68 8.73
N ALA A 93 -0.72 20.58 7.99
CA ALA A 93 0.39 19.92 7.32
C ALA A 93 -0.08 19.20 6.06
N GLN A 94 0.63 19.41 4.96
CA GLN A 94 0.46 18.65 3.72
C GLN A 94 1.61 17.65 3.60
N TYR A 95 1.28 16.43 3.22
CA TYR A 95 2.22 15.33 3.12
C TYR A 95 2.15 14.71 1.72
N VAL A 96 3.32 14.42 1.15
CA VAL A 96 3.47 13.58 -0.05
C VAL A 96 4.46 12.48 0.28
N ALA A 97 3.96 11.27 0.49
CA ALA A 97 4.80 10.11 0.74
C ALA A 97 4.91 9.25 -0.52
N SER A 98 6.13 8.84 -0.86
CA SER A 98 6.41 7.94 -1.98
C SER A 98 6.96 6.61 -1.47
N ILE A 99 6.49 5.52 -2.04
CA ILE A 99 6.93 4.15 -1.76
C ILE A 99 7.28 3.41 -3.06
N ALA A 100 8.01 2.31 -2.91
CA ALA A 100 8.18 1.30 -3.94
C ALA A 100 7.75 -0.06 -3.41
N VAL A 101 7.18 -0.89 -4.30
CA VAL A 101 7.04 -2.33 -4.09
C VAL A 101 8.14 -3.00 -4.89
N ALA A 102 8.97 -3.81 -4.24
CA ALA A 102 10.15 -4.40 -4.83
C ALA A 102 10.25 -5.90 -4.57
N THR A 103 10.93 -6.61 -5.47
CA THR A 103 11.40 -7.98 -5.21
C THR A 103 12.51 -7.97 -4.16
N MET A 104 12.86 -9.14 -3.62
CA MET A 104 13.93 -9.25 -2.62
C MET A 104 15.32 -8.92 -3.18
N GLU A 105 15.50 -9.03 -4.49
CA GLU A 105 16.71 -8.62 -5.21
C GLU A 105 16.75 -7.09 -5.43
N GLY A 106 15.73 -6.36 -5.01
CA GLY A 106 15.65 -4.90 -5.12
C GLY A 106 15.09 -4.40 -6.46
N GLN A 107 14.49 -5.26 -7.28
CA GLN A 107 13.83 -4.82 -8.51
C GLN A 107 12.49 -4.19 -8.19
N ILE A 108 12.25 -2.95 -8.62
CA ILE A 108 10.98 -2.25 -8.41
C ILE A 108 9.91 -2.84 -9.33
N VAL A 109 8.85 -3.37 -8.73
CA VAL A 109 7.64 -3.90 -9.40
C VAL A 109 6.60 -2.80 -9.59
N ALA A 110 6.44 -1.93 -8.60
CA ALA A 110 5.53 -0.79 -8.67
C ALA A 110 5.99 0.37 -7.78
N LYS A 111 5.39 1.54 -8.00
CA LYS A 111 5.54 2.73 -7.15
C LYS A 111 4.17 3.18 -6.68
N GLY A 112 4.11 3.68 -5.46
CA GLY A 112 2.91 4.26 -4.86
C GLY A 112 3.19 5.64 -4.31
N VAL A 113 2.20 6.52 -4.40
CA VAL A 113 2.26 7.87 -3.83
C VAL A 113 0.95 8.14 -3.11
N VAL A 114 1.01 8.73 -1.93
CA VAL A 114 -0.17 9.24 -1.23
C VAL A 114 0.03 10.71 -0.91
N LEU A 115 -0.97 11.51 -1.26
CA LEU A 115 -1.05 12.92 -0.91
C LEU A 115 -2.17 13.12 0.10
N GLY A 116 -1.93 13.97 1.08
CA GLY A 116 -2.96 14.30 2.06
C GLY A 116 -2.66 15.60 2.78
N GLU A 117 -3.72 16.20 3.29
CA GLU A 117 -3.66 17.44 4.05
C GLU A 117 -4.35 17.23 5.39
N PHE A 118 -3.64 17.54 6.47
CA PHE A 118 -4.22 17.66 7.79
C PHE A 118 -4.65 19.11 8.01
N ARG A 119 -5.95 19.33 8.21
CA ARG A 119 -6.54 20.63 8.56
C ARG A 119 -7.26 20.54 9.90
N ALA A 120 -7.84 19.38 10.19
CA ALA A 120 -8.51 19.09 11.45
C ALA A 120 -8.46 17.60 11.78
N VAL A 121 -8.86 17.24 13.01
CA VAL A 121 -8.96 15.85 13.50
C VAL A 121 -9.70 14.92 12.53
N GLY A 122 -10.72 15.44 11.84
CA GLY A 122 -11.51 14.68 10.87
C GLY A 122 -10.76 14.23 9.61
N ASP A 123 -9.57 14.79 9.33
CA ASP A 123 -8.73 14.34 8.22
C ASP A 123 -7.92 13.07 8.57
N LEU A 124 -7.87 12.69 9.85
CA LEU A 124 -7.29 11.41 10.25
C LEU A 124 -8.14 10.25 9.73
N PHE A 125 -7.48 9.24 9.19
CA PHE A 125 -8.14 8.00 8.79
C PHE A 125 -8.56 7.18 10.02
N ASP A 126 -7.66 7.08 11.01
CA ASP A 126 -7.91 6.44 12.30
C ASP A 126 -7.02 7.06 13.39
N ARG A 127 -7.32 6.73 14.64
CA ARG A 127 -6.45 6.90 15.81
C ARG A 127 -5.86 5.52 16.14
N VAL A 128 -4.60 5.47 16.54
CA VAL A 128 -3.91 4.20 16.82
C VAL A 128 -3.70 4.02 18.32
N GLY A 129 -4.01 2.82 18.84
CA GLY A 129 -3.78 2.47 20.25
C GLY A 129 -2.30 2.18 20.58
N GLY A 130 -2.02 1.87 21.85
CA GLY A 130 -0.68 1.54 22.35
C GLY A 130 0.22 2.76 22.57
N GLY A 131 -0.35 3.93 22.83
CA GLY A 131 0.34 5.15 23.26
C GLY A 131 0.61 5.18 24.76
N ALA A 132 1.50 6.08 25.18
CA ALA A 132 1.88 6.25 26.59
C ALA A 132 1.07 7.32 27.34
N GLY A 133 0.03 7.90 26.72
CA GLY A 133 -0.81 8.95 27.29
C GLY A 133 -2.14 8.43 27.86
N PRO A 134 -2.98 9.33 28.40
CA PRO A 134 -4.37 9.01 28.72
C PRO A 134 -5.07 8.35 27.52
N ASP A 135 -5.90 7.35 27.78
CA ASP A 135 -6.59 6.53 26.76
C ASP A 135 -5.67 5.63 25.90
N GLU A 136 -4.37 5.58 26.20
CA GLU A 136 -3.38 4.75 25.50
C GLU A 136 -3.38 4.97 23.98
N ILE A 137 -3.67 6.20 23.53
CA ILE A 137 -3.71 6.56 22.11
C ILE A 137 -2.36 7.17 21.70
N LYS A 138 -1.82 6.73 20.57
CA LYS A 138 -0.60 7.31 19.99
C LYS A 138 -0.86 8.72 19.44
N ALA A 139 0.18 9.54 19.52
CA ALA A 139 0.21 10.82 18.82
C ALA A 139 0.31 10.61 17.30
N ILE A 140 0.90 9.51 16.85
CA ILE A 140 1.00 9.19 15.43
C ILE A 140 -0.30 8.54 14.94
N ALA A 141 -0.80 9.01 13.80
CA ALA A 141 -2.04 8.54 13.19
C ALA A 141 -1.92 8.46 11.65
N PRO A 142 -2.55 7.46 11.02
CA PRO A 142 -2.72 7.43 9.57
C PRO A 142 -3.68 8.53 9.13
N MET A 143 -3.35 9.20 8.03
CA MET A 143 -4.13 10.29 7.44
C MET A 143 -4.32 10.07 5.95
N GLY A 144 -5.54 10.32 5.46
CA GLY A 144 -5.94 9.98 4.09
C GLY A 144 -5.90 8.47 3.85
N SER A 145 -6.34 8.03 2.68
CA SER A 145 -6.17 6.63 2.26
C SER A 145 -6.20 6.55 0.74
N GLU A 146 -5.14 6.01 0.17
CA GLU A 146 -5.05 5.65 -1.25
C GLU A 146 -5.02 4.12 -1.36
N ARG A 147 -5.88 3.53 -2.20
CA ARG A 147 -5.84 2.09 -2.44
C ARG A 147 -4.86 1.82 -3.58
N VAL A 148 -3.74 1.18 -3.25
CA VAL A 148 -2.72 0.79 -4.22
C VAL A 148 -3.05 -0.60 -4.77
N PHE A 149 -2.87 -0.79 -6.08
CA PHE A 149 -2.98 -2.08 -6.76
C PHE A 149 -1.67 -2.35 -7.51
N VAL A 150 -1.11 -3.54 -7.30
CA VAL A 150 0.17 -3.96 -7.86
C VAL A 150 0.00 -5.32 -8.53
N THR A 151 0.32 -5.38 -9.82
CA THR A 151 0.45 -6.66 -10.53
C THR A 151 1.76 -7.31 -10.09
N ILE A 152 1.65 -8.50 -9.52
CA ILE A 152 2.77 -9.33 -9.12
C ILE A 152 2.94 -10.45 -10.15
N PRO A 153 4.07 -10.52 -10.86
CA PRO A 153 4.35 -11.59 -11.80
C PRO A 153 4.33 -12.98 -11.16
N GLU A 154 3.92 -13.98 -11.94
CA GLU A 154 4.02 -15.39 -11.53
C GLU A 154 5.44 -15.75 -11.06
N GLY A 155 5.53 -16.50 -9.98
CA GLY A 155 6.80 -17.03 -9.45
C GLY A 155 7.42 -16.17 -8.35
N LEU A 156 6.89 -14.98 -8.07
CA LEU A 156 7.24 -14.24 -6.86
C LEU A 156 6.41 -14.76 -5.68
N GLU A 157 7.08 -15.17 -4.61
CA GLU A 157 6.44 -15.65 -3.37
C GLU A 157 6.37 -14.57 -2.30
N GLU A 158 7.17 -13.51 -2.45
CA GLU A 158 7.19 -12.37 -1.54
C GLU A 158 7.60 -11.09 -2.27
N VAL A 159 7.13 -9.97 -1.74
CA VAL A 159 7.57 -8.62 -2.13
C VAL A 159 7.71 -7.74 -0.89
N ALA A 160 8.54 -6.71 -0.99
CA ALA A 160 8.70 -5.71 0.07
C ALA A 160 8.09 -4.37 -0.33
N ILE A 161 7.38 -3.74 0.60
CA ILE A 161 6.97 -2.34 0.50
C ILE A 161 8.00 -1.49 1.25
N VAL A 162 8.69 -0.62 0.52
CA VAL A 162 9.76 0.24 1.05
C VAL A 162 9.45 1.72 0.83
N GLY A 163 9.79 2.54 1.82
CA GLY A 163 9.71 3.98 1.72
C GLY A 163 10.76 4.52 0.76
N GLN A 164 10.44 5.60 0.06
CA GLN A 164 11.37 6.29 -0.83
C GLN A 164 11.65 7.70 -0.32
N SER A 165 10.58 8.47 -0.12
CA SER A 165 10.69 9.85 0.36
C SER A 165 9.41 10.29 1.06
N LEU A 166 9.52 11.35 1.87
CA LEU A 166 8.40 12.12 2.40
C LEU A 166 8.69 13.60 2.23
N ASP A 167 7.78 14.31 1.57
CA ASP A 167 7.73 15.77 1.57
C ASP A 167 6.64 16.25 2.53
N VAL A 168 6.98 17.21 3.38
CA VAL A 168 6.06 17.80 4.36
C VAL A 168 6.07 19.31 4.23
N VAL A 169 4.91 19.90 3.94
CA VAL A 169 4.70 21.34 3.93
C VAL A 169 3.86 21.72 5.15
N ARG A 170 4.39 22.63 5.96
CA ARG A 170 3.72 23.28 7.10
C ARG A 170 3.68 24.78 6.87
N PRO A 171 2.89 25.57 7.61
CA PRO A 171 2.76 27.01 7.37
C PRO A 171 4.08 27.78 7.33
N GLN A 172 5.12 27.29 8.02
CA GLN A 172 6.43 27.93 8.14
C GLN A 172 7.60 27.03 7.72
N SER A 173 7.35 25.81 7.24
CA SER A 173 8.43 24.88 6.85
C SER A 173 8.07 24.05 5.63
N HIS A 174 9.11 23.65 4.91
CA HIS A 174 9.03 22.62 3.89
C HIS A 174 10.23 21.70 4.09
N ASP A 175 9.96 20.44 4.38
CA ASP A 175 10.96 19.44 4.74
C ASP A 175 10.84 18.24 3.80
N THR A 176 11.98 17.73 3.32
CA THR A 176 12.07 16.49 2.52
C THR A 176 12.91 15.46 3.28
N PHE A 177 12.42 14.23 3.37
CA PHE A 177 13.07 13.14 4.09
C PHE A 177 13.33 11.93 3.19
N GLU A 178 14.59 11.54 3.06
CA GLU A 178 15.04 10.37 2.27
C GLU A 178 16.08 9.52 3.04
N SER A 179 16.25 9.77 4.34
CA SER A 179 17.22 9.06 5.16
C SER A 179 16.70 7.67 5.54
N VAL A 180 17.53 6.65 5.35
CA VAL A 180 17.22 5.25 5.71
C VAL A 180 16.77 5.13 7.17
N GLY A 181 15.76 4.29 7.42
CA GLY A 181 15.16 4.08 8.74
C GLY A 181 14.19 5.18 9.19
N ARG A 182 13.91 6.18 8.34
CA ARG A 182 12.86 7.17 8.61
C ARG A 182 11.50 6.62 8.15
N PRO A 183 10.49 6.54 9.04
CA PRO A 183 9.11 6.29 8.61
C PRO A 183 8.59 7.43 7.72
N VAL A 184 8.07 7.08 6.55
CA VAL A 184 7.56 8.04 5.56
C VAL A 184 6.09 7.86 5.25
N ALA A 185 5.56 6.63 5.36
CA ALA A 185 4.17 6.31 5.11
C ALA A 185 3.67 5.25 6.09
N VAL A 186 2.38 4.94 6.02
CA VAL A 186 1.76 3.84 6.75
C VAL A 186 0.95 2.98 5.78
N VAL A 187 1.01 1.65 5.94
CA VAL A 187 0.18 0.71 5.17
C VAL A 187 -0.75 -0.12 6.05
N SER A 188 -1.89 -0.51 5.50
CA SER A 188 -2.87 -1.40 6.13
C SER A 188 -3.66 -2.20 5.09
N ASN A 189 -4.49 -3.15 5.56
CA ASN A 189 -5.49 -3.84 4.74
C ASN A 189 -4.95 -4.49 3.47
N ALA A 190 -3.80 -5.16 3.58
CA ALA A 190 -3.21 -5.86 2.45
C ALA A 190 -4.04 -7.11 2.09
N THR A 191 -4.38 -7.24 0.81
CA THR A 191 -5.08 -8.39 0.24
C THR A 191 -4.49 -8.76 -1.11
N VAL A 192 -4.64 -10.00 -1.52
CA VAL A 192 -4.21 -10.48 -2.84
C VAL A 192 -5.37 -11.11 -3.56
N THR A 193 -5.49 -10.81 -4.86
CA THR A 193 -6.40 -11.51 -5.77
C THR A 193 -5.57 -12.32 -6.76
N TYR A 194 -5.83 -13.62 -6.85
CA TYR A 194 -4.98 -14.54 -7.62
C TYR A 194 -5.74 -15.79 -8.05
N ASN A 195 -5.17 -16.55 -8.99
CA ASN A 195 -5.66 -17.88 -9.34
C ASN A 195 -4.88 -18.93 -8.54
N PRO A 196 -5.52 -19.74 -7.67
CA PRO A 196 -4.80 -20.72 -6.86
C PRO A 196 -4.02 -21.76 -7.67
N ARG A 197 -2.87 -22.17 -7.12
CA ARG A 197 -2.04 -23.25 -7.70
C ARG A 197 -2.57 -24.64 -7.37
#